data_AF-A0A5N3VAW6-F1
#
_entry.id   AF-A0A5N3VAW6-F1
#
_cell.length_a   1.000
_cell.length_b   1.000
_cell.length_c   1.000
_cell.angle_alpha   90.00
_cell.angle_beta   90.00
_cell.angle_gamma   90.00
#
_symmetry.space_group_name_H-M   'P 1'
#
loop_
_entity.id
_entity.type
_entity.pdbx_description
1 polymer ?
#
loop_
_entity_poly.entity_id
_entity_poly.type
_entity_poly.pdbx_seq_one_letter_code
_entity_poly.pdbx_strand_id
1 'polypeptide(L)'
;MTTASPSQERQNYHRDSEAAVNRQINLELCASCVYLSMSCYFDRDDVALKNFAKYFLRQSHEEREHAERLMKLQNQRGGRIFLQDIKKSDRDDWENGLNAMECALCLERSVNQSLLELHKLATEKNDPHLCDFIETHYLNEQVEAIKELGDHVTNLRRMGPLDLAGQSASLTHSES
;
A
#
# COMPACT_ATOMS: atom_id res chain seq x y z
N MET A 1 -1.64 -25.71 -28.48
CA MET A 1 -2.38 -24.90 -27.48
C MET A 1 -3.51 -24.20 -28.20
N THR A 2 -4.75 -24.61 -27.94
CA THR A 2 -5.96 -24.07 -28.55
C THR A 2 -6.14 -22.63 -28.07
N THR A 3 -6.03 -21.65 -28.96
CA THR A 3 -6.38 -20.27 -28.65
C THR A 3 -7.87 -20.22 -28.37
N ALA A 4 -8.24 -20.14 -27.10
CA ALA A 4 -9.63 -19.94 -26.71
C ALA A 4 -10.18 -18.67 -27.36
N SER A 5 -11.39 -18.76 -27.91
CA SER A 5 -12.08 -17.61 -28.49
C SER A 5 -12.19 -16.48 -27.45
N PRO A 6 -12.05 -15.21 -27.86
CA PRO A 6 -12.18 -14.08 -26.95
C PRO A 6 -13.57 -14.07 -26.27
N SER A 7 -13.64 -13.55 -25.05
CA SER A 7 -14.90 -13.39 -24.32
C SER A 7 -15.89 -12.55 -25.12
N GLN A 8 -17.19 -12.88 -25.06
CA GLN A 8 -18.26 -12.14 -25.73
C GLN A 8 -18.38 -10.68 -25.24
N GLU A 9 -17.96 -10.42 -24.01
CA GLU A 9 -18.00 -9.10 -23.35
C GLU A 9 -16.76 -8.25 -23.64
N ARG A 10 -15.74 -8.82 -24.31
CA ARG A 10 -14.45 -8.14 -24.48
C ARG A 10 -14.52 -7.10 -25.60
N GLN A 11 -14.39 -5.83 -25.22
CA GLN A 11 -14.29 -4.71 -26.15
C GLN A 11 -13.24 -3.70 -25.68
N ASN A 12 -12.38 -3.28 -26.60
CA ASN A 12 -11.29 -2.33 -26.37
C ASN A 12 -10.41 -2.65 -25.15
N TYR A 13 -10.13 -3.93 -24.91
CA TYR A 13 -9.35 -4.38 -23.75
C TYR A 13 -8.13 -5.16 -24.22
N HIS A 14 -6.96 -4.52 -24.23
CA HIS A 14 -5.73 -5.09 -24.75
C HIS A 14 -5.19 -6.20 -23.83
N ARG A 15 -4.50 -7.20 -24.39
CA ARG A 15 -3.92 -8.31 -23.59
C ARG A 15 -2.87 -7.83 -22.58
N ASP A 16 -2.08 -6.83 -22.97
CA ASP A 16 -1.11 -6.20 -22.05
C ASP A 16 -1.80 -5.56 -20.85
N SER A 17 -2.94 -4.89 -21.05
CA SER A 17 -3.75 -4.29 -19.98
C SER A 17 -4.30 -5.37 -19.05
N GLU A 18 -4.86 -6.45 -19.62
CA GLU A 18 -5.31 -7.61 -18.85
C GLU A 18 -4.20 -8.23 -18.00
N ALA A 19 -3.02 -8.42 -18.57
CA ALA A 19 -1.87 -8.95 -17.84
C ALA A 19 -1.38 -7.98 -16.76
N ALA A 20 -1.42 -6.67 -17.03
CA ALA A 20 -1.04 -5.64 -16.07
C ALA A 20 -2.03 -5.55 -14.89
N VAL A 21 -3.33 -5.66 -15.15
CA VAL A 21 -4.36 -5.75 -14.08
C VAL A 21 -4.13 -6.99 -13.22
N ASN A 22 -3.77 -8.15 -13.79
CA ASN A 22 -3.42 -9.33 -12.99
C ASN A 22 -2.19 -9.10 -12.10
N ARG A 23 -1.18 -8.37 -12.57
CA ARG A 23 -0.02 -7.99 -11.75
C ARG A 23 -0.42 -7.04 -10.63
N GLN A 24 -1.25 -6.04 -10.92
CA GLN A 24 -1.73 -5.10 -9.92
C GLN A 24 -2.57 -5.81 -8.84
N ILE A 25 -3.46 -6.74 -9.22
CA ILE A 25 -4.21 -7.58 -8.28
C ILE A 25 -3.27 -8.28 -7.28
N ASN A 26 -2.17 -8.89 -7.78
CA ASN A 26 -1.21 -9.55 -6.91
C ASN A 26 -0.45 -8.55 -6.02
N LEU A 27 -0.16 -7.35 -6.52
CA LEU A 27 0.49 -6.29 -5.75
C LEU A 27 -0.41 -5.80 -4.59
N GLU A 28 -1.69 -5.54 -4.82
CA GLU A 28 -2.63 -5.16 -3.74
C GLU A 28 -2.79 -6.27 -2.69
N LEU A 29 -2.80 -7.53 -3.14
CA LEU A 29 -2.82 -8.68 -2.23
C LEU A 29 -1.53 -8.79 -1.39
N CYS A 30 -0.36 -8.49 -1.98
CA CYS A 30 0.89 -8.43 -1.25
C CYS A 30 0.87 -7.27 -0.24
N ALA A 31 0.38 -6.09 -0.62
CA ALA A 31 0.24 -4.94 0.27
C ALA A 31 -0.67 -5.25 1.46
N SER A 32 -1.82 -5.88 1.20
CA SER A 32 -2.73 -6.38 2.24
C SER A 32 -2.03 -7.31 3.23
N CYS A 33 -1.22 -8.26 2.74
CA CYS A 33 -0.45 -9.16 3.61
C CYS A 33 0.65 -8.45 4.40
N VAL A 34 1.32 -7.44 3.82
CA VAL A 34 2.32 -6.63 4.52
C VAL A 34 1.67 -5.85 5.67
N TYR A 35 0.53 -5.21 5.43
CA TYR A 35 -0.22 -4.51 6.47
C TYR A 35 -0.73 -5.45 7.57
N LEU A 36 -1.16 -6.66 7.21
CA LEU A 36 -1.54 -7.67 8.19
C LEU A 36 -0.34 -8.07 9.08
N SER A 37 0.84 -8.25 8.48
CA SER A 37 2.09 -8.51 9.21
C SER A 37 2.42 -7.39 10.21
N MET A 38 2.31 -6.13 9.78
CA MET A 38 2.48 -4.97 10.68
C MET A 38 1.45 -5.00 11.83
N SER A 39 0.18 -5.27 11.52
CA SER A 39 -0.88 -5.34 12.52
C SER A 39 -0.57 -6.38 13.60
N CYS A 40 -0.22 -7.61 13.19
CA CYS A 40 0.14 -8.68 14.11
C CYS A 40 1.35 -8.33 14.99
N TYR A 41 2.34 -7.62 14.43
CA TYR A 41 3.50 -7.17 15.19
C TYR A 41 3.12 -6.22 16.34
N PHE A 42 2.26 -5.23 16.07
CA PHE A 42 1.84 -4.27 17.09
C PHE A 42 0.87 -4.84 18.14
N ASP A 43 0.27 -6.01 17.87
CA ASP A 43 -0.62 -6.73 18.81
C ASP A 43 0.14 -7.70 19.73
N ARG A 44 1.43 -7.93 19.50
CA ARG A 44 2.28 -8.73 20.41
C ARG A 44 2.31 -8.13 21.82
N ASP A 45 2.47 -8.97 22.83
CA ASP A 45 2.51 -8.56 24.24
C ASP A 45 3.74 -7.70 24.57
N ASP A 46 4.85 -7.87 23.85
CA ASP A 46 6.09 -7.12 24.01
C ASP A 46 6.15 -5.80 23.22
N VAL A 47 5.14 -5.51 22.39
CA VAL A 47 4.98 -4.24 21.66
C VAL A 47 3.75 -3.47 22.16
N ALA A 48 2.59 -4.14 22.24
CA ALA A 48 1.35 -3.70 22.87
C ALA A 48 0.76 -2.35 22.41
N LEU A 49 0.95 -1.96 21.15
CA LEU A 49 0.42 -0.72 20.57
C LEU A 49 -0.91 -0.94 19.83
N LYS A 50 -1.98 -1.16 20.60
CA LYS A 50 -3.31 -1.55 20.08
C LYS A 50 -3.87 -0.66 18.95
N ASN A 51 -3.61 0.65 18.98
CA ASN A 51 -4.12 1.55 17.94
C ASN A 51 -3.29 1.48 16.64
N PHE A 52 -1.99 1.18 16.72
CA PHE A 52 -1.19 0.84 15.53
C PHE A 52 -1.67 -0.47 14.92
N ALA A 53 -1.92 -1.50 15.75
CA ALA A 53 -2.44 -2.78 15.28
C ALA A 53 -3.78 -2.61 14.54
N LYS A 54 -4.73 -1.86 15.12
CA LYS A 54 -6.03 -1.56 14.49
C LYS A 54 -5.89 -0.76 13.19
N TYR A 55 -5.01 0.22 13.17
CA TYR A 55 -4.75 1.04 11.98
C TYR A 55 -4.29 0.18 10.81
N PHE A 56 -3.23 -0.61 11.01
CA PHE A 56 -2.71 -1.47 9.95
C PHE A 56 -3.66 -2.62 9.59
N LEU A 57 -4.48 -3.11 10.53
CA LEU A 57 -5.53 -4.08 10.19
C LEU A 57 -6.57 -3.48 9.23
N ARG A 58 -6.97 -2.22 9.47
CA ARG A 58 -7.87 -1.51 8.57
C ARG A 58 -7.24 -1.33 7.18
N GLN A 59 -5.99 -0.87 7.11
CA GLN A 59 -5.29 -0.74 5.82
C GLN A 59 -5.17 -2.10 5.10
N SER A 60 -4.92 -3.18 5.83
CA SER A 60 -4.90 -4.54 5.24
C SER A 60 -6.24 -4.92 4.58
N HIS A 61 -7.36 -4.56 5.20
CA HIS A 61 -8.69 -4.79 4.63
C HIS A 61 -8.96 -3.87 3.43
N GLU A 62 -8.58 -2.60 3.50
CA GLU A 62 -8.72 -1.65 2.37
C GLU A 62 -7.95 -2.15 1.13
N GLU A 63 -6.69 -2.59 1.29
CA GLU A 63 -5.93 -3.17 0.17
C GLU A 63 -6.54 -4.47 -0.38
N ARG A 64 -7.20 -5.24 0.49
CA ARG A 64 -7.95 -6.41 0.03
C ARG A 64 -9.15 -6.01 -0.82
N GLU A 65 -9.86 -4.96 -0.44
CA GLU A 65 -10.96 -4.40 -1.24
C GLU A 65 -10.47 -3.84 -2.58
N HIS A 66 -9.29 -3.19 -2.61
CA HIS A 66 -8.63 -2.75 -3.86
C HIS A 66 -8.37 -3.93 -4.80
N ALA A 67 -7.80 -5.03 -4.29
CA ALA A 67 -7.58 -6.24 -5.07
C ALA A 67 -8.88 -6.81 -5.66
N GLU A 68 -9.93 -6.90 -4.84
CA GLU A 68 -11.24 -7.43 -5.25
C GLU A 68 -11.94 -6.52 -6.29
N ARG A 69 -11.77 -5.20 -6.16
CA ARG A 69 -12.26 -4.21 -7.12
C ARG A 69 -11.58 -4.39 -8.50
N LEU A 70 -10.27 -4.63 -8.54
CA LEU A 70 -9.56 -4.99 -9.78
C LEU A 70 -10.00 -6.34 -10.36
N MET A 71 -10.23 -7.36 -9.52
CA MET A 71 -10.75 -8.65 -9.97
C MET A 71 -12.13 -8.49 -10.63
N LYS A 72 -12.99 -7.65 -10.05
CA LYS A 72 -14.30 -7.33 -10.62
C LYS A 72 -14.16 -6.62 -11.98
N LEU A 73 -13.29 -5.62 -12.09
CA LEU A 73 -12.99 -4.96 -13.36
C LEU A 73 -12.50 -5.96 -14.42
N GLN A 74 -11.55 -6.82 -14.06
CA GLN A 74 -10.98 -7.82 -14.95
C GLN A 74 -12.06 -8.70 -15.58
N ASN A 75 -13.01 -9.17 -14.77
CA ASN A 75 -14.15 -9.95 -15.23
C ASN A 75 -15.11 -9.12 -16.09
N GLN A 76 -15.45 -7.89 -15.68
CA GLN A 76 -16.33 -6.98 -16.43
C GLN A 76 -15.82 -6.68 -17.84
N ARG A 77 -14.50 -6.59 -18.03
CA ARG A 77 -13.88 -6.32 -19.33
C ARG A 77 -13.65 -7.58 -20.18
N GLY A 78 -14.15 -8.73 -19.73
CA GLY A 78 -13.97 -10.01 -20.41
C GLY A 78 -12.54 -10.56 -20.34
N GLY A 79 -11.75 -10.12 -19.35
CA GLY A 79 -10.44 -10.67 -19.02
C GLY A 79 -10.52 -11.98 -18.24
N ARG A 80 -9.36 -12.54 -17.92
CA ARG A 80 -9.20 -13.75 -17.11
C ARG A 80 -8.22 -13.46 -15.98
N ILE A 81 -8.65 -13.79 -14.77
CA ILE A 81 -7.84 -13.66 -13.57
C ILE A 81 -6.87 -14.85 -13.50
N PHE A 82 -5.58 -14.55 -13.36
CA PHE A 82 -4.53 -15.53 -13.13
C PHE A 82 -3.80 -15.19 -11.83
N LEU A 83 -4.27 -15.75 -10.71
CA LEU A 83 -3.64 -15.54 -9.41
C LEU A 83 -2.23 -16.11 -9.39
N GLN A 84 -1.33 -15.39 -8.72
CA GLN A 84 0.06 -15.78 -8.47
C GLN A 84 0.29 -15.87 -6.97
N ASP A 85 1.43 -16.44 -6.59
CA ASP A 85 1.85 -16.51 -5.19
C ASP A 85 1.87 -15.10 -4.57
N ILE A 86 1.31 -14.99 -3.37
CA ILE A 86 1.40 -13.77 -2.57
C ILE A 86 2.68 -13.87 -1.75
N LYS A 87 3.65 -13.04 -2.06
CA LYS A 87 4.94 -13.06 -1.34
C LYS A 87 4.73 -12.55 0.08
N LYS A 88 5.35 -13.23 1.04
CA LYS A 88 5.44 -12.71 2.42
C LYS A 88 6.22 -11.39 2.46
N SER A 89 6.04 -10.63 3.52
CA SER A 89 6.85 -9.44 3.79
C SER A 89 8.35 -9.79 3.85
N ASP A 90 9.19 -8.82 3.51
CA ASP A 90 10.66 -8.94 3.56
C ASP A 90 11.19 -9.09 4.99
N ARG A 91 10.38 -8.70 5.98
CA ARG A 91 10.66 -8.78 7.41
C ARG A 91 9.44 -9.24 8.20
N ASP A 92 9.71 -9.85 9.35
CA ASP A 92 8.70 -10.27 10.34
C ASP A 92 8.73 -9.39 11.61
N ASP A 93 9.81 -8.63 11.82
CA ASP A 93 9.96 -7.62 12.87
C ASP A 93 9.94 -6.21 12.25
N TRP A 94 9.09 -5.34 12.79
CA TRP A 94 8.91 -3.96 12.32
C TRP A 94 9.57 -2.92 13.21
N GLU A 95 10.30 -3.36 14.23
CA GLU A 95 11.14 -2.59 15.17
C GLU A 95 10.40 -1.57 16.04
N ASN A 96 9.68 -0.62 15.45
CA ASN A 96 8.92 0.40 16.15
C ASN A 96 7.88 1.05 15.22
N GLY A 97 7.00 1.89 15.80
CA GLY A 97 5.95 2.59 15.06
C GLY A 97 6.44 3.49 13.93
N LEU A 98 7.60 4.15 14.08
CA LEU A 98 8.17 5.01 13.05
C LEU A 98 8.63 4.19 11.85
N ASN A 99 9.38 3.11 12.08
CA ASN A 99 9.89 2.25 11.02
C ASN A 99 8.75 1.57 10.25
N ALA A 100 7.69 1.12 10.93
CA ALA A 100 6.51 0.59 10.27
C ALA A 100 5.81 1.63 9.37
N MET A 101 5.63 2.86 9.85
CA MET A 101 5.01 3.94 9.07
C MET A 101 5.86 4.36 7.87
N GLU A 102 7.19 4.37 8.01
CA GLU A 102 8.10 4.63 6.89
C GLU A 102 8.08 3.50 5.85
N CYS A 103 8.01 2.25 6.29
CA CYS A 103 7.84 1.11 5.39
C CYS A 103 6.49 1.16 4.66
N ALA A 104 5.41 1.47 5.37
CA ALA A 104 4.08 1.66 4.78
C ALA A 104 4.09 2.80 3.74
N LEU A 105 4.71 3.94 4.04
CA LEU A 105 4.83 5.05 3.09
C LEU A 105 5.61 4.65 1.82
N CYS A 106 6.65 3.85 1.95
CA CYS A 106 7.40 3.32 0.81
C CYS A 106 6.58 2.30 0.00
N LEU A 107 5.80 1.45 0.67
CA LEU A 107 4.86 0.52 0.03
C LEU A 107 3.83 1.29 -0.81
N GLU A 108 3.14 2.28 -0.23
CA GLU A 108 2.12 3.06 -0.93
C GLU A 108 2.66 3.82 -2.14
N ARG A 109 3.88 4.33 -2.05
CA ARG A 109 4.56 4.96 -3.20
C ARG A 109 4.85 3.94 -4.31
N SER A 110 5.20 2.71 -3.95
CA SER A 110 5.47 1.64 -4.91
C SER A 110 4.19 1.15 -5.60
N VAL A 111 3.10 0.99 -4.84
CA VAL A 111 1.76 0.69 -5.37
C VAL A 111 1.29 1.79 -6.31
N ASN A 112 1.40 3.06 -5.90
CA ASN A 112 1.04 4.20 -6.73
C ASN A 112 1.88 4.27 -8.02
N GLN A 113 3.19 4.00 -7.96
CA GLN A 113 4.03 3.95 -9.15
C GLN A 113 3.56 2.87 -10.14
N SER A 114 3.18 1.70 -9.64
CA SER A 114 2.60 0.62 -10.48
C SER A 114 1.27 1.03 -11.10
N LEU A 115 0.42 1.76 -10.37
CA LEU A 115 -0.84 2.30 -10.89
C LEU A 115 -0.63 3.35 -11.99
N LEU A 116 0.35 4.24 -11.83
CA LEU A 116 0.73 5.21 -12.86
C LEU A 116 1.24 4.53 -14.12
N GLU A 117 2.01 3.45 -14.00
CA GLU A 117 2.46 2.63 -15.14
C GLU A 117 1.30 1.90 -15.81
N LEU A 118 0.35 1.37 -15.04
CA LEU A 118 -0.88 0.76 -15.56
C LEU A 118 -1.75 1.78 -16.31
N HIS A 119 -1.90 2.99 -15.76
CA HIS A 119 -2.63 4.09 -16.40
C HIS A 119 -1.96 4.54 -17.69
N LYS A 120 -0.63 4.69 -17.68
CA LYS A 120 0.15 4.99 -18.89
C LYS A 120 -0.07 3.93 -19.96
N LEU A 121 -0.01 2.65 -19.59
CA LEU A 121 -0.29 1.54 -20.52
C LEU A 121 -1.71 1.61 -21.07
N ALA A 122 -2.71 1.89 -20.23
CA ALA A 122 -4.10 2.07 -20.67
C ALA A 122 -4.23 3.22 -21.70
N THR A 123 -3.54 4.33 -21.45
CA THR A 123 -3.47 5.49 -22.35
C THR A 123 -2.82 5.12 -23.69
N GLU A 124 -1.67 4.44 -23.67
CA GLU A 124 -0.97 3.97 -24.88
C GLU A 124 -1.81 3.01 -25.72
N LYS A 125 -2.67 2.22 -25.08
CA LYS A 125 -3.61 1.29 -25.74
C LYS A 125 -4.95 1.94 -26.10
N ASN A 126 -5.14 3.24 -25.84
CA ASN A 126 -6.38 3.98 -26.07
C ASN A 126 -7.59 3.33 -25.36
N ASP A 127 -7.42 2.92 -24.09
CA ASP A 127 -8.49 2.39 -23.24
C ASP A 127 -8.97 3.45 -22.23
N PRO A 128 -9.86 4.39 -22.63
CA PRO A 128 -10.29 5.49 -21.77
C PRO A 128 -11.07 5.01 -20.55
N HIS A 129 -11.78 3.87 -20.64
CA HIS A 129 -12.51 3.31 -19.50
C HIS A 129 -11.53 2.81 -18.43
N LEU A 130 -10.43 2.16 -18.83
CA LEU A 130 -9.43 1.72 -17.86
C LEU A 130 -8.71 2.92 -17.22
N CYS A 131 -8.40 3.98 -18.00
CA CYS A 131 -7.84 5.22 -17.45
C CYS A 131 -8.76 5.83 -16.38
N ASP A 132 -10.03 6.07 -16.72
CA ASP A 132 -11.04 6.64 -15.82
C ASP A 132 -11.24 5.81 -14.56
N PHE A 133 -11.27 4.48 -14.70
CA PHE A 133 -11.38 3.56 -13.56
C PHE A 133 -10.20 3.69 -12.59
N ILE A 134 -8.96 3.78 -13.09
CA ILE A 134 -7.76 3.94 -12.27
C ILE A 134 -7.75 5.31 -11.59
N GLU A 135 -8.11 6.37 -12.32
CA GLU A 135 -8.20 7.74 -11.78
C GLU A 135 -9.24 7.83 -10.66
N THR A 136 -10.45 7.32 -10.90
CA THR A 136 -11.60 7.44 -9.98
C THR A 136 -11.38 6.66 -8.70
N HIS A 137 -10.85 5.44 -8.79
CA HIS A 137 -10.87 4.48 -7.70
C HIS A 137 -9.51 4.20 -7.06
N TYR A 138 -8.40 4.74 -7.57
CA TYR A 138 -7.08 4.40 -7.04
C TYR A 138 -6.19 5.63 -6.90
N LEU A 139 -5.99 6.43 -7.95
CA LEU A 139 -4.98 7.50 -7.91
C LEU A 139 -5.29 8.57 -6.86
N ASN A 140 -6.57 8.91 -6.65
CA ASN A 140 -6.96 9.84 -5.58
C ASN A 140 -6.73 9.22 -4.20
N GLU A 141 -7.15 7.97 -3.98
CA GLU A 141 -6.98 7.23 -2.73
C GLU A 141 -5.47 7.10 -2.37
N GLN A 142 -4.61 6.78 -3.34
CA GLN A 142 -3.16 6.71 -3.13
C GLN A 142 -2.55 8.05 -2.69
N VAL A 143 -2.97 9.17 -3.29
CA VAL A 143 -2.43 10.49 -2.91
C VAL A 143 -2.83 10.85 -1.48
N GLU A 144 -4.06 10.54 -1.09
CA GLU A 144 -4.55 10.74 0.28
C GLU A 144 -3.80 9.84 1.28
N ALA A 145 -3.63 8.55 0.98
CA ALA A 145 -2.91 7.61 1.82
C ALA A 145 -1.43 7.98 2.00
N ILE A 146 -0.74 8.34 0.91
CA ILE A 146 0.66 8.81 0.94
C ILE A 146 0.79 10.08 1.78
N LYS A 147 -0.17 10.99 1.69
CA LYS A 147 -0.19 12.21 2.50
C LYS A 147 -0.40 11.90 3.98
N GLU A 148 -1.36 11.04 4.31
CA GLU A 148 -1.64 10.62 5.69
C GLU A 148 -0.42 9.96 6.34
N LEU A 149 0.18 8.98 5.68
CA LEU A 149 1.39 8.31 6.16
C LEU A 149 2.57 9.26 6.31
N GLY A 150 2.73 10.21 5.37
CA GLY A 150 3.74 11.26 5.47
C GLY A 150 3.57 12.16 6.70
N ASP A 151 2.33 12.49 7.06
CA ASP A 151 2.02 13.26 8.27
C ASP A 151 2.31 12.44 9.54
N HIS A 152 1.95 11.16 9.55
CA HIS A 152 2.27 10.24 10.66
C HIS A 152 3.77 10.12 10.90
N VAL A 153 4.55 9.87 9.84
CA VAL A 153 6.02 9.83 9.91
C VAL A 153 6.59 11.15 10.45
N THR A 154 6.10 12.29 9.94
CA THR A 154 6.57 13.62 10.38
C THR A 154 6.29 13.84 11.87
N ASN A 155 5.10 13.49 12.33
CA ASN A 155 4.72 13.64 13.74
C ASN A 155 5.53 12.71 14.64
N LEU A 156 5.71 11.45 14.27
CA LEU A 156 6.50 10.48 15.04
C LEU A 156 7.97 10.90 15.16
N ARG A 157 8.57 11.42 14.08
CA ARG A 157 9.94 11.97 14.12
C ARG A 157 10.07 13.16 15.06
N ARG A 158 9.06 14.03 15.12
CA ARG A 158 9.03 15.20 16.04
C ARG A 158 8.81 14.80 17.50
N MET A 159 8.10 13.69 17.75
CA MET A 159 7.85 13.16 19.09
C MET A 159 8.99 12.27 19.62
N GLY A 160 10.01 11.99 18.79
CA GLY A 160 11.27 11.40 19.25
C GLY A 160 11.90 12.25 20.36
N PRO A 161 12.92 11.73 21.08
CA PRO A 161 13.42 12.38 22.28
C PRO A 161 13.71 13.86 22.04
N LEU A 162 12.97 14.73 22.72
CA LEU A 162 13.46 16.07 23.02
C LEU A 162 14.81 15.85 23.70
N ASP A 163 15.88 16.41 23.13
CA ASP A 163 17.18 16.45 23.79
C ASP A 163 16.97 17.01 25.22
N LEU A 164 16.90 16.11 26.21
CA LEU A 164 16.91 16.46 27.62
C LEU A 164 18.30 16.98 28.04
N ALA A 165 19.22 17.17 27.09
CA ALA A 165 20.55 17.72 27.28
C ALA A 165 20.58 19.23 27.62
N GLY A 166 19.43 19.91 27.70
CA GLY A 166 19.36 21.36 27.93
C GLY A 166 19.15 21.83 29.38
N GLN A 167 18.87 20.95 30.35
CA GLN A 167 18.57 21.36 31.73
C GLN A 167 19.26 20.48 32.79
N SER A 168 20.59 20.43 32.76
CA SER A 168 21.36 19.88 33.88
C SER A 168 22.70 20.60 34.11
N ALA A 169 22.76 21.90 33.79
CA ALA A 169 23.96 22.72 33.99
C ALA A 169 23.64 24.07 34.64
N SER A 170 23.06 24.04 35.85
CA SER A 170 22.97 25.22 36.72
C SER A 170 22.83 24.85 38.19
N LEU A 171 23.56 23.82 38.64
CA LEU A 171 23.78 23.54 40.07
C LEU A 171 25.20 23.01 40.27
N THR A 172 26.20 23.87 40.11
CA THR A 172 27.50 23.69 40.79
C THR A 172 27.83 24.96 41.52
N HIS A 173 27.97 24.78 42.83
CA HIS A 173 28.13 25.76 43.88
C HIS A 173 29.19 26.84 43.63
N SER A 174 28.79 28.07 43.94
CA SER A 174 29.64 29.09 44.54
C SER A 174 30.02 28.67 45.96
N GLU A 175 31.21 28.11 46.14
CA GLU A 175 31.98 28.12 47.38
C GLU A 175 33.48 28.14 47.04
N SER A 176 34.08 29.33 47.13
CA SER A 176 35.43 29.65 47.66
C SER A 176 35.74 31.13 47.42
#